data_AF-A0A949ESD4-F1
#
_entry.id   AF-A0A949ESD4-F1
#
_cell.length_a   1.000
_cell.length_b   1.000
_cell.length_c   1.000
_cell.angle_alpha   90.00
_cell.angle_beta   90.00
_cell.angle_gamma   90.00
#
_symmetry.space_group_name_H-M   'P 1'
#
loop_
_entity.id
_entity.type
_entity.pdbx_description
1 polymer ?
#
loop_
_entity_poly.entity_id
_entity_poly.type
_entity_poly.pdbx_seq_one_letter_code
_entity_poly.pdbx_strand_id
1 'polypeptide(L)'
;QLFVGDFLYPGGAYAFTPTGNLADYTASAARLLELTSATTQIFVAHPGRVPVFSAPRMTRQDLDDLWVGLRDAQARPNSAKGLLLRSYPAGSQLSILARAPWARP
;
A
#
# COMPACT_ATOMS: atom_id res chain seq x y z
N GLN A 1 -4.62 4.69 18.44
CA GLN A 1 -4.05 3.47 17.81
C GLN A 1 -5.02 2.97 16.75
N LEU A 2 -4.53 2.33 15.70
CA LEU A 2 -5.31 1.87 14.56
C LEU A 2 -4.79 0.49 14.11
N PHE A 3 -5.67 -0.46 13.83
CA PHE A 3 -5.33 -1.72 13.17
C PHE A 3 -5.89 -1.70 11.76
N VAL A 4 -5.05 -1.94 10.75
CA VAL A 4 -5.42 -1.79 9.33
C VAL A 4 -5.40 -3.10 8.54
N GLY A 5 -5.17 -4.24 9.20
CA GLY A 5 -5.14 -5.54 8.54
C GLY A 5 -4.16 -5.59 7.37
N ASP A 6 -4.66 -5.96 6.19
CA ASP A 6 -3.90 -6.05 4.93
C ASP A 6 -3.90 -4.76 4.11
N PHE A 7 -4.48 -3.67 4.64
CA PHE A 7 -4.52 -2.40 3.92
C PHE A 7 -3.12 -1.79 3.73
N LEU A 8 -2.21 -2.04 4.66
CA LEU A 8 -0.84 -1.53 4.68
C LEU A 8 0.03 -2.55 5.41
N TYR A 9 1.17 -2.93 4.84
CA TYR A 9 2.18 -3.77 5.49
C TYR A 9 3.48 -3.77 4.67
N PRO A 10 4.66 -4.07 5.27
CA PRO A 10 5.91 -4.08 4.53
C PRO A 10 5.89 -5.05 3.33
N GLY A 11 6.30 -4.57 2.16
CA GLY A 11 6.33 -5.35 0.92
C GLY A 11 5.31 -4.89 -0.12
N GLY A 12 4.58 -5.85 -0.70
CA GLY A 12 3.69 -5.61 -1.83
C GLY A 12 2.24 -5.36 -1.41
N ALA A 13 1.79 -4.11 -1.41
CA ALA A 13 0.39 -3.75 -1.26
C ALA A 13 -0.40 -4.14 -2.54
N TYR A 14 -1.37 -5.03 -2.42
CA TYR A 14 -2.09 -5.59 -3.58
C TYR A 14 -3.26 -4.70 -4.03
N ALA A 15 -3.06 -3.94 -5.10
CA ALA A 15 -4.08 -3.11 -5.75
C ALA A 15 -4.73 -3.81 -6.97
N PHE A 16 -4.73 -5.14 -7.02
CA PHE A 16 -5.26 -5.94 -8.14
C PHE A 16 -6.21 -7.07 -7.74
N THR A 17 -6.67 -7.09 -6.49
CA THR A 17 -7.63 -8.11 -6.07
C THR A 17 -8.92 -7.99 -6.90
N PRO A 18 -9.68 -9.07 -7.13
CA PRO A 18 -10.91 -9.01 -7.91
C PRO A 18 -11.94 -7.99 -7.39
N THR A 19 -11.87 -7.65 -6.11
CA THR A 19 -12.69 -6.65 -5.43
C THR A 19 -11.95 -5.33 -5.16
N GLY A 20 -10.68 -5.22 -5.56
CA GLY A 20 -9.82 -4.07 -5.30
C GLY A 20 -9.88 -3.05 -6.43
N ASN A 21 -10.17 -1.81 -6.08
CA ASN A 21 -10.18 -0.67 -7.00
C ASN A 21 -9.09 0.33 -6.57
N LEU A 22 -8.20 0.69 -7.51
CA LEU A 22 -7.09 1.61 -7.24
C LEU A 22 -7.57 3.00 -6.80
N ALA A 23 -8.72 3.47 -7.31
CA ALA A 23 -9.32 4.73 -6.90
C ALA A 23 -9.84 4.65 -5.45
N ASP A 24 -10.57 3.57 -5.11
CA ASP A 24 -11.09 3.36 -3.76
C ASP A 24 -9.97 3.17 -2.73
N TYR A 25 -8.88 2.51 -3.13
CA TYR A 25 -7.68 2.37 -2.30
C TYR A 25 -7.05 3.73 -2.01
N THR A 26 -6.97 4.60 -3.02
CA THR A 26 -6.41 5.95 -2.88
C THR A 26 -7.29 6.83 -1.99
N ALA A 27 -8.61 6.79 -2.18
CA ALA A 27 -9.55 7.51 -1.34
C ALA A 27 -9.50 7.03 0.12
N SER A 28 -9.40 5.71 0.33
CA SER A 28 -9.26 5.11 1.65
C SER A 28 -7.95 5.52 2.33
N ALA A 29 -6.83 5.57 1.59
CA ALA A 29 -5.55 6.01 2.12
C ALA A 29 -5.58 7.49 2.53
N ALA A 30 -6.20 8.34 1.71
CA ALA A 30 -6.44 9.75 2.05
C ALA A 30 -7.28 9.89 3.33
N ARG A 31 -8.36 9.11 3.44
CA ARG A 31 -9.22 9.14 4.62
C ARG A 31 -8.49 8.70 5.89
N LEU A 32 -7.63 7.68 5.80
CA LEU A 32 -6.82 7.27 6.95
C LEU A 32 -5.80 8.34 7.35
N LEU A 33 -5.23 9.10 6.41
CA LEU A 33 -4.33 10.21 6.72
C LEU A 33 -5.03 11.34 7.49
N GLU A 34 -6.31 11.59 7.21
CA GLU A 34 -7.15 12.55 7.95
C GLU A 34 -7.46 12.06 9.37
N LEU A 35 -7.64 10.75 9.54
CA LEU A 35 -8.01 10.12 10.82
C LEU A 35 -6.79 9.80 11.71
N THR A 36 -5.57 9.97 11.21
CA THR A 36 -4.34 9.62 11.92
C THR A 36 -3.43 10.82 12.12
N SER A 37 -2.78 10.87 13.29
CA SER A 37 -1.75 11.84 13.65
C SER A 37 -0.36 11.21 13.66
N ALA A 38 0.68 12.03 13.75
CA ALA A 38 2.07 11.55 13.86
C ALA A 38 2.32 10.60 15.06
N THR A 39 1.49 10.67 16.11
CA THR A 39 1.58 9.81 17.29
C THR A 39 0.70 8.56 17.20
N THR A 40 -0.04 8.38 16.10
CA THR A 40 -0.91 7.21 15.93
C THR A 40 -0.07 5.95 15.68
N GLN A 41 -0.18 4.98 16.58
CA GLN A 41 0.35 3.64 16.36
C GLN A 41 -0.52 2.90 15.34
N ILE A 42 0.07 2.47 14.22
CA ILE A 42 -0.61 1.70 13.17
C ILE A 42 -0.11 0.26 13.23
N PHE A 43 -1.01 -0.67 13.54
CA PHE A 43 -0.76 -2.10 13.58
C PHE A 43 -1.23 -2.77 12.29
N VAL A 44 -0.48 -3.76 11.82
CA VAL A 44 -0.71 -4.43 10.52
C VAL A 44 -0.74 -5.94 10.69
N ALA A 45 -1.37 -6.65 9.75
CA ALA A 45 -1.50 -8.11 9.84
C ALA A 45 -0.19 -8.85 9.53
N HIS A 46 0.62 -8.31 8.62
CA HIS A 46 1.81 -8.98 8.11
C HIS A 46 3.12 -8.27 8.51
N PRO A 47 4.11 -8.99 9.07
CA PRO A 47 5.40 -8.41 9.44
C PRO A 47 6.39 -8.25 8.28
N GLY A 48 5.98 -8.59 7.05
CA GLY A 48 6.89 -8.68 5.91
C GLY A 48 7.91 -9.82 6.10
N ARG A 49 9.19 -9.53 5.84
CA ARG A 49 10.26 -10.54 5.82
C ARG A 49 10.99 -10.72 7.16
N VAL A 50 10.70 -9.89 8.16
CA VAL A 50 11.42 -9.91 9.43
C VAL A 50 10.57 -10.65 10.48
N PRO A 51 11.09 -11.68 11.15
CA PRO A 51 10.41 -12.27 12.28
C PRO A 51 10.25 -11.22 13.39
N VAL A 52 9.02 -10.99 13.83
CA VAL A 52 8.72 -10.04 14.90
C VAL A 52 8.26 -10.78 16.15
N PHE A 53 8.87 -10.42 17.28
CA PHE A 53 8.45 -10.87 18.63
C PHE A 53 7.36 -9.97 19.24
N SER A 54 6.82 -9.03 18.45
CA SER A 54 5.77 -8.09 18.86
C SER A 54 4.81 -7.83 17.70
N ALA A 55 3.66 -7.21 17.98
CA ALA A 55 2.68 -6.88 16.95
C ALA A 55 3.34 -6.04 15.82
N PRO A 56 3.20 -6.47 14.54
CA PRO A 56 3.73 -5.74 13.40
C PRO A 56 3.17 -4.32 13.33
N ARG A 57 4.03 -3.35 13.00
CA ARG A 57 3.68 -1.93 13.01
C ARG A 57 4.21 -1.22 11.78
N MET A 58 3.46 -0.21 11.35
CA MET A 58 3.86 0.78 10.35
C MET A 58 3.72 2.18 10.95
N THR A 59 4.32 3.16 10.30
CA THR A 59 4.28 4.57 10.69
C THR A 59 3.23 5.33 9.88
N ARG A 60 2.87 6.54 10.33
CA ARG A 60 2.06 7.45 9.51
C ARG A 60 2.78 7.85 8.22
N GLN A 61 4.12 7.89 8.21
CA GLN A 61 4.87 8.17 6.99
C GLN A 61 4.68 7.05 5.95
N ASP A 62 4.64 5.79 6.38
CA ASP A 62 4.37 4.66 5.48
C ASP A 62 2.97 4.76 4.84
N LEU A 63 1.99 5.28 5.58
CA LEU A 63 0.66 5.55 5.05
C LEU A 63 0.65 6.73 4.05
N ASP A 64 1.47 7.75 4.29
CA ASP A 64 1.66 8.90 3.38
C ASP A 64 2.34 8.45 2.09
N ASP A 65 3.42 7.68 2.19
CA ASP A 65 4.15 7.08 1.07
C ASP A 65 3.24 6.19 0.22
N LEU A 66 2.37 5.40 0.85
CA LEU A 66 1.34 4.62 0.16
C LEU A 66 0.39 5.53 -0.63
N TRP A 67 -0.14 6.58 -0.01
CA TRP A 67 -1.08 7.50 -0.68
C TRP A 67 -0.44 8.20 -1.88
N VAL A 68 0.80 8.70 -1.73
CA VAL A 68 1.58 9.30 -2.83
C VAL A 68 1.82 8.28 -3.94
N GLY A 69 2.28 7.08 -3.59
CA GLY A 69 2.53 6.00 -4.55
C GLY A 69 1.28 5.59 -5.33
N LEU A 70 0.11 5.56 -4.70
CA LEU A 70 -1.16 5.22 -5.36
C LEU A 70 -1.56 6.27 -6.39
N ARG A 71 -1.41 7.56 -6.05
CA ARG A 71 -1.63 8.67 -6.99
C ARG A 71 -0.66 8.64 -8.15
N ASP A 72 0.61 8.34 -7.87
CA ASP A 72 1.63 8.20 -8.89
C ASP A 72 1.36 7.04 -9.84
N ALA A 73 0.92 5.89 -9.32
CA ALA A 73 0.54 4.74 -10.13
C ALA A 73 -0.63 5.05 -11.08
N GLN A 74 -1.60 5.86 -10.63
CA GLN A 74 -2.70 6.34 -11.47
C GLN A 74 -2.24 7.33 -12.54
N ALA A 75 -1.40 8.30 -12.17
CA ALA A 75 -0.96 9.35 -13.07
C ALA A 75 0.09 8.86 -14.09
N ARG A 76 0.92 7.89 -13.69
CA ARG A 76 2.08 7.42 -14.46
C ARG A 76 2.08 5.90 -14.56
N PRO A 77 1.08 5.28 -15.21
CA PRO A 77 0.96 3.82 -15.27
C PRO A 77 2.18 3.17 -15.95
N ASN A 78 2.90 3.88 -16.82
CA ASN A 78 4.10 3.36 -17.50
C ASN A 78 5.37 3.35 -16.64
N SER A 79 5.35 3.94 -15.44
CA SER A 79 6.51 3.97 -14.53
C SER A 79 6.74 2.66 -13.77
N ALA A 80 5.75 1.77 -13.74
CA ALA A 80 5.87 0.49 -13.06
C ALA A 80 6.84 -0.47 -13.77
N LYS A 81 7.53 -1.26 -12.97
CA LYS A 81 8.36 -2.39 -13.41
C LYS A 81 7.54 -3.69 -13.43
N GLY A 82 7.87 -4.61 -14.33
CA GLY A 82 7.25 -5.94 -14.43
C GLY A 82 6.23 -6.09 -15.56
N LEU A 83 6.07 -7.31 -16.06
CA LEU A 83 5.29 -7.63 -17.26
C LEU A 83 3.83 -8.00 -16.96
N LEU A 84 3.59 -8.89 -15.99
CA LEU A 84 2.24 -9.35 -15.60
C LEU A 84 1.77 -8.63 -14.33
N LEU A 85 2.64 -8.59 -13.32
CA LEU A 85 2.48 -7.78 -12.11
C LEU A 85 3.35 -6.55 -12.25
N ARG A 86 2.71 -5.39 -12.17
CA ARG A 86 3.30 -4.06 -12.21
C ARG A 86 3.60 -3.63 -10.78
N SER A 87 4.83 -3.25 -10.50
CA SER A 87 5.27 -2.77 -9.19
C SER A 87 5.62 -1.28 -9.27
N TYR A 88 4.98 -0.48 -8.41
CA TYR A 88 5.26 0.94 -8.20
C TYR A 88 5.89 1.11 -6.80
N PRO A 89 7.10 1.67 -6.66
CA PRO A 89 7.66 1.97 -5.35
C PRO A 89 6.79 2.97 -4.57
N ALA A 90 6.65 2.75 -3.27
CA ALA A 90 5.96 3.66 -2.35
C ALA A 90 6.81 3.79 -1.08
N GLY A 91 7.78 4.72 -1.07
CA GLY A 91 8.73 4.81 0.03
C GLY A 91 9.74 3.66 0.09
N SER A 92 10.34 3.44 1.25
CA SER A 92 11.48 2.52 1.42
C SER A 92 11.09 1.06 1.70
N GLN A 93 9.88 0.82 2.20
CA GLN A 93 9.43 -0.50 2.63
C GLN A 93 8.18 -1.00 1.90
N LEU A 94 7.58 -0.19 1.02
CA LEU A 94 6.36 -0.54 0.31
C LEU A 94 6.53 -0.48 -1.20
N SER A 95 5.75 -1.33 -1.86
CA SER A 95 5.50 -1.26 -3.28
C SER A 95 4.02 -1.54 -3.51
N ILE A 96 3.40 -0.82 -4.43
CA ILE A 96 2.05 -1.09 -4.89
C ILE A 96 2.17 -2.07 -6.04
N LEU A 97 1.51 -3.20 -5.90
CA LEU A 97 1.40 -4.20 -6.95
C LEU A 97 0.05 -4.03 -7.64
N ALA A 98 0.05 -3.91 -8.96
CA ALA A 98 -1.14 -3.85 -9.79
C ALA A 98 -1.04 -4.86 -10.94
N ARG A 99 -2.18 -5.29 -11.48
CA ARG A 99 -2.18 -6.13 -12.69
C ARG A 99 -1.90 -5.24 -13.90
N ALA A 100 -1.14 -5.75 -14.86
CA ALA A 100 -0.97 -5.07 -16.13
C ALA A 100 -2.32 -4.96 -16.87
N PRO A 101 -2.64 -3.83 -17.54
CA PRO A 101 -3.90 -3.65 -18.26
C PRO A 101 -4.18 -4.71 -19.34
N TRP A 102 -3.12 -5.31 -19.88
CA TRP A 102 -3.20 -6.36 -20.90
C TRP A 102 -3.27 -7.79 -20.32
N ALA A 103 -3.01 -7.96 -19.02
CA ALA A 103 -3.17 -9.24 -18.37
C ALA A 103 -4.66 -9.44 -18.05
N ARG A 104 -5.33 -10.32 -18.79
CA ARG A 104 -6.72 -10.71 -18.53
C ARG A 104 -6.85 -11.41 -17.17
N PRO A 105 -8.07 -11.47 -16.58
CA PRO A 105 -8.32 -12.20 -15.33
C PRO A 105 -7.76 -13.62 -15.35
#